data_AF-A0A249SZ33-F1
#
_entry.id   AF-A0A249SZ33-F1
#
_cell.length_a   1.000
_cell.length_b   1.000
_cell.length_c   1.000
_cell.angle_alpha   90.00
_cell.angle_beta   90.00
_cell.angle_gamma   90.00
#
_symmetry.space_group_name_H-M   'P 1'
#
loop_
_entity.id
_entity.type
_entity.pdbx_description
1 polymer ?
#
loop_
_entity_poly.entity_id
_entity_poly.type
_entity_poly.pdbx_seq_one_letter_code
_entity_poly.pdbx_strand_id
1 'polypeptide(L)'
;MRKYVLKIDCDVLNEMGLTVNRLLSVATSTEPLPGDNYRFLIGDISHPIIIKIVEVVSILPTSSDEVMEIQCNGEEIDEDDTGIKENFAWHTFSFY
;
A
#
# COMPACT_ATOMS: atom_id res chain seq x y z
N MET A 1 -0.13 -18.81 9.99
CA MET A 1 -0.61 -17.88 8.94
C MET A 1 0.62 -17.26 8.31
N ARG A 2 0.72 -17.29 6.98
CA ARG A 2 1.85 -16.70 6.25
C ARG A 2 1.73 -15.18 6.32
N LYS A 3 2.84 -14.46 6.53
CA LYS A 3 2.86 -13.00 6.53
C LYS A 3 3.33 -12.51 5.17
N TYR A 4 2.74 -11.42 4.70
CA TYR A 4 3.13 -10.79 3.45
C TYR A 4 3.60 -9.36 3.74
N VAL A 5 4.72 -8.97 3.15
CA VAL A 5 5.19 -7.59 3.15
C VAL A 5 4.92 -7.04 1.76
N LEU A 6 3.93 -6.17 1.63
CA LEU A 6 3.67 -5.45 0.40
C LEU A 6 4.67 -4.31 0.26
N LYS A 7 5.14 -4.14 -0.97
CA LYS A 7 5.80 -2.94 -1.46
C LYS A 7 5.00 -2.43 -2.65
N ILE A 8 4.24 -1.36 -2.45
CA ILE A 8 3.33 -0.78 -3.42
C ILE A 8 4.00 0.45 -4.01
N ASP A 9 4.35 0.40 -5.28
CA ASP A 9 4.73 1.57 -6.07
C ASP A 9 3.46 2.26 -6.53
N CYS A 10 3.24 3.50 -6.11
CA CYS A 10 1.99 4.21 -6.38
C CYS A 10 2.19 5.70 -6.62
N ASP A 11 1.35 6.24 -7.49
CA ASP A 11 1.24 7.67 -7.74
C ASP A 11 0.14 8.24 -6.85
N VAL A 12 0.51 9.20 -5.99
CA VAL A 12 -0.41 9.86 -5.06
C VAL A 12 -0.42 11.37 -5.29
N LEU A 13 -1.55 12.02 -5.03
CA LEU A 13 -1.67 13.46 -5.05
C LEU A 13 -1.17 14.04 -3.72
N ASN A 14 -0.19 14.93 -3.79
CA ASN A 14 0.24 15.68 -2.60
C ASN A 14 -0.69 16.88 -2.33
N GLU A 15 -0.46 17.56 -1.21
CA GLU A 15 -1.24 18.75 -0.78
C GLU A 15 -1.20 19.92 -1.77
N MET A 16 -0.21 19.94 -2.67
CA MET A 16 -0.08 20.96 -3.73
C MET A 16 -0.83 20.57 -5.01
N GLY A 17 -1.53 19.43 -5.03
CA GLY A 17 -2.23 18.89 -6.20
C GLY A 17 -1.29 18.31 -7.26
N LEU A 18 -0.06 17.95 -6.89
CA LEU A 18 0.91 17.34 -7.79
C LEU A 18 0.94 15.83 -7.57
N THR A 19 0.91 15.07 -8.67
CA THR A 19 1.17 13.63 -8.66
C THR A 19 2.63 13.37 -8.30
N VAL A 20 2.85 12.63 -7.23
CA VAL A 20 4.18 12.20 -6.78
C VAL A 20 4.20 10.69 -6.66
N ASN A 21 5.28 10.09 -7.15
CA ASN A 21 5.50 8.67 -6.98
C ASN A 21 5.96 8.37 -5.54
N ARG A 22 5.38 7.33 -4.94
CA ARG A 22 5.64 6.89 -3.57
C ARG A 22 5.74 5.38 -3.51
N LEU A 23 6.77 4.92 -2.80
CA LEU A 23 6.89 3.52 -2.42
C LEU A 23 6.33 3.31 -1.01
N LEU A 24 5.24 2.56 -0.94
CA LEU A 24 4.55 2.21 0.28
C LEU A 24 4.93 0.78 0.70
N SER A 25 5.57 0.60 1.86
CA SER A 25 5.77 -0.73 2.45
C SER A 25 4.89 -1.01 3.67
N VAL A 26 4.18 -2.14 3.67
CA VAL A 26 3.30 -2.54 4.77
C VAL A 26 3.21 -4.06 4.94
N ALA A 27 3.00 -4.52 6.18
CA ALA A 27 2.75 -5.94 6.46
C ALA A 27 1.25 -6.23 6.47
N THR A 28 0.84 -7.28 5.76
CA THR A 28 -0.53 -7.76 5.69
C THR A 28 -0.60 -9.25 6.04
N SER A 29 -1.79 -9.66 6.49
CA SER A 29 -2.10 -11.05 6.83
C SER A 29 -2.64 -11.86 5.65
N THR A 30 -2.97 -11.18 4.55
CA THR A 30 -3.64 -11.74 3.39
C THR A 30 -2.85 -11.49 2.11
N GLU A 31 -2.83 -12.46 1.20
CA GLU A 31 -2.14 -12.27 -0.07
C GLU A 31 -2.85 -11.17 -0.89
N PRO A 32 -2.12 -10.16 -1.39
CA PRO A 32 -2.69 -9.10 -2.21
C PRO A 32 -3.06 -9.60 -3.59
N LEU A 33 -4.18 -9.09 -4.10
CA LEU A 33 -4.71 -9.38 -5.42
C LEU A 33 -5.01 -8.07 -6.15
N PRO A 34 -4.94 -8.04 -7.49
CA PRO A 34 -5.44 -6.93 -8.27
C PRO A 34 -6.91 -6.61 -7.92
N GLY A 35 -7.20 -5.34 -7.66
CA GLY A 35 -8.51 -4.85 -7.22
C GLY A 35 -8.68 -4.74 -5.71
N ASP A 36 -7.74 -5.24 -4.91
CA ASP A 36 -7.75 -5.03 -3.46
C ASP A 36 -7.52 -3.56 -3.12
N ASN A 37 -8.32 -3.04 -2.18
CA ASN A 37 -8.21 -1.67 -1.70
C ASN A 37 -7.62 -1.65 -0.29
N TYR A 38 -6.57 -0.87 -0.11
CA TYR A 38 -5.88 -0.69 1.17
C TYR A 38 -5.98 0.76 1.62
N ARG A 39 -6.42 0.99 2.85
CA ARG A 39 -6.52 2.34 3.40
C ARG A 39 -5.30 2.65 4.25
N PHE A 40 -4.63 3.76 3.96
CA PHE A 40 -3.48 4.25 4.71
C PHE A 40 -3.81 5.57 5.40
N LEU A 41 -3.69 5.58 6.72
CA LEU A 41 -3.79 6.78 7.55
C LEU A 41 -2.38 7.37 7.65
N ILE A 42 -2.08 8.43 6.90
CA ILE A 42 -0.79 9.11 6.94
C ILE A 42 -0.88 10.23 7.97
N GLY A 43 -0.02 10.20 8.98
CA GLY A 43 -0.12 11.09 10.16
C GLY A 43 -0.14 12.60 9.86
N ASP A 44 0.46 13.03 8.75
CA ASP A 44 0.53 14.43 8.35
C ASP A 44 -0.55 14.85 7.32
N ILE A 45 -1.32 13.90 6.78
CA ILE A 45 -2.36 14.18 5.77
C ILE A 45 -3.73 14.18 6.48
N SER A 46 -4.54 15.22 6.26
CA SER A 46 -5.85 15.36 6.93
C SER A 46 -6.90 14.33 6.50
N HIS A 47 -6.59 13.48 5.52
CA HIS A 47 -7.50 12.48 4.97
C HIS A 47 -6.75 11.15 4.74
N PRO A 48 -7.38 9.99 5.01
CA PRO A 48 -6.82 8.70 4.62
C PRO A 48 -6.66 8.63 3.09
N ILE A 49 -5.55 8.08 2.62
CA ILE A 49 -5.42 7.71 1.21
C ILE A 49 -5.89 6.27 1.03
N ILE A 50 -6.59 6.00 -0.07
CA ILE A 50 -7.00 4.64 -0.44
C ILE A 50 -6.20 4.26 -1.67
N ILE A 51 -5.44 3.17 -1.56
CA ILE A 51 -4.63 2.65 -2.65
C ILE A 51 -5.24 1.34 -3.13
N LYS A 52 -5.59 1.30 -4.40
CA LYS A 52 -6.03 0.09 -5.07
C LYS A 52 -4.85 -0.58 -5.73
N ILE A 53 -4.69 -1.89 -5.52
CA ILE A 53 -3.70 -2.68 -6.24
C ILE A 53 -4.15 -2.83 -7.69
N VAL A 54 -3.36 -2.29 -8.61
CA VAL A 54 -3.58 -2.42 -10.05
C VAL A 54 -2.95 -3.71 -10.56
N GLU A 55 -1.76 -4.03 -10.07
CA GLU A 55 -0.96 -5.15 -10.55
C GLU A 55 -0.07 -5.73 -9.46
N VAL A 56 0.07 -7.05 -9.43
CA VAL A 56 1.11 -7.74 -8.64
C VAL A 56 2.28 -8.04 -9.57
N VAL A 57 3.39 -7.34 -9.36
CA VAL A 57 4.58 -7.36 -10.24
C VAL A 57 5.45 -8.56 -9.95
N SER A 58 5.71 -8.83 -8.67
CA SER A 58 6.54 -9.97 -8.28
C SER A 58 6.25 -10.45 -6.86
N ILE A 59 6.52 -11.73 -6.64
CA ILE A 59 6.47 -12.38 -5.32
C ILE A 59 7.87 -12.92 -5.06
N LEU A 60 8.55 -12.33 -4.07
CA LEU A 60 9.90 -12.68 -3.68
C LEU A 60 9.84 -13.47 -2.37
N PRO A 61 10.26 -14.74 -2.35
CA PRO A 61 10.43 -15.46 -1.11
C PRO A 61 11.53 -14.76 -0.29
N THR A 62 11.25 -14.44 0.97
CA THR A 62 12.31 -13.97 1.87
C THR A 62 13.11 -15.17 2.40
N SER A 63 14.22 -14.90 3.10
CA SER A 63 15.03 -15.95 3.74
C SER A 63 14.28 -16.75 4.81
N SER A 64 13.08 -16.31 5.21
CA SER A 64 12.16 -17.03 6.07
C SER A 64 10.95 -17.49 5.25
N ASP A 65 10.69 -18.80 5.20
CA ASP A 65 9.53 -19.39 4.49
C ASP A 65 8.15 -18.86 4.98
N GLU A 66 8.14 -18.21 6.15
CA GLU A 66 6.96 -17.64 6.79
C GLU A 66 6.62 -16.22 6.32
N VAL A 67 7.56 -15.54 5.63
CA VAL A 67 7.39 -14.17 5.16
C VAL A 67 7.64 -14.09 3.64
N MET A 68 6.66 -13.58 2.91
CA MET A 68 6.76 -13.30 1.47
C MET A 68 6.82 -11.79 1.25
N GLU A 69 7.73 -11.31 0.42
CA GLU A 69 7.72 -9.92 -0.05
C GLU A 69 6.99 -9.88 -1.39
N ILE A 70 6.02 -8.98 -1.53
CA ILE A 70 5.23 -8.84 -2.75
C ILE A 70 5.34 -7.41 -3.24
N GLN A 71 5.83 -7.26 -4.47
CA GLN A 71 5.89 -5.97 -5.14
C GLN A 71 4.64 -5.78 -5.99
N CYS A 72 3.98 -4.65 -5.80
CA CYS A 72 2.73 -4.30 -6.46
C CYS A 72 2.82 -2.88 -7.04
N ASN A 73 2.03 -2.62 -8.07
CA ASN A 73 1.70 -1.28 -8.52
C ASN A 73 0.31 -0.91 -8.00
N GLY A 74 0.15 0.31 -7.53
CA GLY A 74 -1.12 0.82 -7.00
C GLY A 74 -1.45 2.22 -7.48
N GLU A 75 -2.73 2.57 -7.39
CA GLU A 75 -3.26 3.89 -7.70
C GLU A 75 -4.08 4.44 -6.53
N GLU A 76 -3.99 5.75 -6.29
CA GLU A 76 -4.88 6.43 -5.36
C GLU A 76 -6.30 6.54 -5.94
N ILE A 77 -7.31 6.29 -5.10
CA ILE A 77 -8.72 6.42 -5.47
C ILE A 77 -9.46 7.32 -4.47
N ASP A 78 -10.41 8.11 -4.97
CA ASP A 78 -11.11 9.15 -4.21
C ASP A 78 -12.32 8.65 -3.38
N GLU A 79 -12.85 7.44 -3.64
CA GLU A 79 -14.16 7.02 -3.11
C GLU A 79 -14.11 6.17 -1.82
N ASP A 80 -14.86 6.64 -0.82
CA ASP A 80 -15.04 6.06 0.52
C ASP A 80 -15.93 4.80 0.56
N ASP A 81 -16.53 4.37 -0.57
CA ASP A 81 -17.49 3.26 -0.68
C ASP A 81 -16.87 1.97 -1.24
N THR A 82 -15.58 1.77 -0.99
CA THR A 82 -14.80 0.66 -1.54
C THR A 82 -14.59 -0.42 -0.49
N GLY A 83 -14.68 -1.69 -0.88
CA GLY A 83 -14.44 -2.85 -0.01
C GLY A 83 -13.00 -2.88 0.49
N ILE A 84 -12.69 -2.07 1.50
CA ILE A 84 -11.36 -1.95 2.10
C ILE A 84 -10.98 -3.30 2.69
N LYS A 85 -9.90 -3.87 2.20
CA LYS A 85 -9.40 -5.16 2.64
C LYS A 85 -8.73 -5.05 4.00
N GLU A 86 -7.83 -4.08 4.16
CA GLU A 86 -7.12 -3.82 5.41
C GLU A 86 -6.86 -2.32 5.60
N ASN A 87 -6.75 -1.89 6.86
CA ASN A 87 -6.46 -0.51 7.25
C ASN A 87 -5.09 -0.44 7.92
N PHE A 88 -4.29 0.55 7.58
CA PHE A 88 -2.94 0.71 8.09
C PHE A 88 -2.73 2.10 8.67
N ALA A 89 -2.25 2.15 9.92
CA ALA A 89 -1.75 3.38 10.52
C ALA A 89 -0.32 3.62 10.04
N TRP A 90 -0.14 4.49 9.06
CA TRP A 90 1.19 4.85 8.54
C TRP A 90 1.77 5.99 9.37
N HIS A 91 2.76 5.69 10.20
CA HIS A 91 3.61 6.71 10.79
C HIS A 91 4.75 7.02 9.81
N THR A 92 4.76 8.25 9.31
CA THR A 92 5.66 8.82 8.32
C THR A 92 7.11 8.32 8.52
N PHE A 93 7.74 7.76 7.49
CA PHE A 93 9.20 7.54 7.51
C PHE A 93 9.90 8.85 7.18
N SER A 94 10.85 9.22 8.05
CA SER A 94 11.84 10.26 7.82
C SER A 94 12.66 9.94 6.57
N PHE A 95 12.76 10.90 5.66
CA PHE A 95 13.78 10.91 4.63
C PHE A 95 15.15 11.09 5.31
N TYR A 96 16.10 10.20 5.03
CA TYR A 96 17.53 10.47 5.20
C TYR A 96 18.11 10.97 3.87
#